data_AF-A0A2U8VYL6-F1
#
_entry.id   AF-A0A2U8VYL6-F1
#
_cell.length_a   1.000
_cell.length_b   1.000
_cell.length_c   1.000
_cell.angle_alpha   90.00
_cell.angle_beta   90.00
_cell.angle_gamma   90.00
#
_symmetry.space_group_name_H-M   'P 1'
#
loop_
_entity.id
_entity.type
_entity.pdbx_description
1 polymer ?
#
loop_
_entity_poly.entity_id
_entity_poly.type
_entity_poly.pdbx_seq_one_letter_code
_entity_poly.pdbx_strand_id
1 'polypeptide(L)' 'MGDSKPESRDEIGLGSVVLAHDGPDEGWWEAEVIGINGRVFSLRWQGWPTEPTILRKAGELALLPPGEA' A
#
# COMPACT_ATOMS: atom_id res chain seq x y z
N MET A 1 12.10 11.72 5.03
CA MET A 1 12.09 10.39 5.67
C MET A 1 10.82 9.73 5.17
N GLY A 2 10.78 8.89 4.16
CA GLY A 2 11.77 8.07 3.47
C GLY A 2 10.94 6.88 3.00
N ASP A 3 10.44 6.96 1.77
CA ASP A 3 9.49 6.05 1.13
C ASP A 3 10.08 4.63 1.15
N SER A 4 9.81 3.89 2.22
CA SER A 4 10.39 2.58 2.40
C SER A 4 9.56 1.62 1.57
N LYS A 5 10.12 1.17 0.44
CA LYS A 5 9.53 0.15 -0.43
C LYS A 5 9.78 -1.21 0.22
N PRO A 6 8.78 -1.83 0.86
CA PRO A 6 9.00 -3.11 1.52
C PRO A 6 9.33 -4.18 0.48
N GLU A 7 10.38 -4.95 0.72
CA GLU A 7 10.77 -6.09 -0.15
C GLU A 7 9.88 -7.31 0.10
N SER A 8 9.28 -7.39 1.29
CA SER A 8 8.35 -8.44 1.70
C SER A 8 7.06 -7.85 2.26
N ARG A 9 5.94 -8.58 2.13
CA ARG A 9 4.63 -8.15 2.68
C ARG A 9 4.66 -8.04 4.20
N ASP A 10 5.51 -8.82 4.86
CA ASP A 10 5.71 -8.78 6.31
C ASP A 10 6.47 -7.53 6.78
N GLU A 11 7.15 -6.83 5.88
CA GLU A 11 7.88 -5.58 6.15
C GLU A 11 7.01 -4.33 5.91
N ILE A 12 5.76 -4.51 5.47
CA ILE A 12 4.83 -3.40 5.25
C ILE A 12 4.58 -2.71 6.60
N GLY A 13 5.10 -1.48 6.71
CA GLY A 13 5.00 -0.63 7.89
C GLY A 13 4.25 0.67 7.60
N LEU A 14 4.07 1.48 8.64
CA LEU A 14 3.57 2.85 8.50
C LEU A 14 4.53 3.68 7.65
N GLY A 15 4.01 4.40 6.65
CA GLY A 15 4.79 5.14 5.65
C GLY A 15 5.34 4.28 4.52
N SER A 16 5.09 2.97 4.51
CA SER A 16 5.44 2.12 3.37
C SER A 16 4.53 2.40 2.18
N VAL A 17 5.11 2.44 0.99
CA VAL A 17 4.35 2.53 -0.26
C VAL A 17 4.16 1.13 -0.81
N VAL A 18 2.91 0.77 -1.05
CA VAL A 18 2.48 -0.54 -1.55
C VAL A 18 1.53 -0.34 -2.72
N LEU A 19 1.29 -1.41 -3.47
CA LEU A 19 0.27 -1.46 -4.49
C LEU A 19 -1.02 -2.01 -3.88
N ALA A 20 -2.12 -1.30 -4.09
CA ALA A 20 -3.46 -1.69 -3.66
C ALA A 20 -4.44 -1.58 -4.83
N HIS A 21 -5.55 -2.31 -4.75
CA HIS A 21 -6.63 -2.25 -5.71
C HIS A 21 -7.96 -2.00 -4.98
N ASP A 22 -8.83 -1.19 -5.56
CA ASP A 22 -10.13 -0.87 -4.96
C ASP A 22 -11.14 -2.04 -5.12
N GLY A 23 -11.11 -2.72 -6.27
CA GLY A 23 -11.94 -3.89 -6.57
C GLY A 23 -11.24 -4.96 -7.41
N PRO A 24 -11.84 -6.15 -7.59
CA PRO A 24 -11.27 -7.26 -8.36
C PRO A 24 -11.10 -6.95 -9.86
N ASP A 25 -11.85 -5.99 -10.39
CA ASP A 25 -11.78 -5.54 -11.78
C ASP A 25 -10.89 -4.29 -11.96
N GLU A 26 -10.39 -3.73 -10.86
CA GLU A 26 -9.56 -2.52 -10.87
C GLU A 26 -8.07 -2.82 -10.89
N GLY A 27 -7.34 -1.89 -11.50
CA GLY A 27 -5.88 -1.94 -11.52
C GLY A 27 -5.25 -1.78 -10.13
N TRP A 28 -3.96 -2.08 -10.07
CA TRP A 28 -3.14 -1.84 -8.90
C TRP A 28 -2.55 -0.44 -8.95
N TRP A 29 -2.72 0.32 -7.86
CA TRP A 29 -2.24 1.69 -7.74
C TRP A 29 -1.44 1.89 -6.45
N GLU A 30 -0.55 2.87 -6.48
CA GLU A 30 0.32 3.19 -5.36
C GLU A 30 -0.47 3.84 -4.21
N ALA A 31 -0.35 3.23 -3.05
CA ALA A 31 -0.96 3.70 -1.82
C ALA A 31 0.06 3.65 -0.68
N GLU A 32 0.04 4.69 0.15
CA GLU A 32 0.85 4.77 1.35
C GLU A 32 0.08 4.22 2.55
N VAL A 33 0.76 3.42 3.36
CA VAL A 33 0.24 2.94 4.64
C VAL A 33 0.23 4.08 5.64
N ILE A 34 -0.94 4.62 5.91
CA ILE A 34 -1.16 5.68 6.90
C ILE A 34 -1.62 5.15 8.27
N GLY A 35 -1.85 3.85 8.39
CA GLY A 35 -2.26 3.22 9.64
C GLY A 35 -2.20 1.70 9.56
N ILE A 36 -2.02 1.06 10.72
CA ILE A 36 -1.98 -0.40 10.86
C ILE A 36 -2.84 -0.80 12.05
N ASN A 37 -3.82 -1.66 11.81
CA ASN A 37 -4.68 -2.23 12.84
C ASN A 37 -4.56 -3.77 12.80
N GLY A 38 -3.58 -4.29 13.54
CA GLY A 38 -3.28 -5.72 13.57
C GLY A 38 -2.78 -6.23 12.22
N ARG A 39 -3.67 -6.85 11.44
CA ARG A 39 -3.38 -7.39 10.09
C ARG A 39 -4.03 -6.61 8.95
N VAL A 40 -4.69 -5.50 9.27
CA VAL A 40 -5.37 -4.61 8.32
C VAL A 40 -4.59 -3.30 8.24
N PHE A 41 -4.31 -2.87 7.03
CA PHE A 41 -3.56 -1.67 6.71
C PHE A 41 -4.53 -0.62 6.19
N SER A 42 -4.45 0.58 6.75
CA SER A 42 -5.12 1.77 6.25
C SER A 42 -4.23 2.43 5.22
N LEU A 43 -4.74 2.57 4.01
CA LEU A 43 -3.98 3.02 2.87
C LEU A 43 -4.56 4.32 2.32
N ARG A 44 -3.69 5.21 1.88
CA ARG A 44 -4.05 6.44 1.20
C ARG A 44 -3.43 6.45 -0.18
N TRP A 45 -4.26 6.64 -1.21
CA TRP A 45 -3.79 6.75 -2.58
C TRP A 45 -2.82 7.93 -2.74
N GLN A 46 -1.62 7.67 -3.27
CA GLN A 46 -0.61 8.71 -3.49
C GLN A 46 -1.02 9.66 -4.63
N GLY A 47 -1.60 9.13 -5.70
CA GLY A 47 -2.07 9.92 -6.85
C GLY A 47 -3.37 10.68 -6.61
N TRP A 48 -4.19 10.23 -5.65
CA TRP A 48 -5.55 10.75 -5.42
C TRP A 48 -5.81 11.02 -3.93
N PRO A 49 -5.23 12.08 -3.34
CA PRO A 49 -5.30 12.34 -1.91
C PRO A 49 -6.71 12.72 -1.40
N THR A 50 -7.66 12.98 -2.30
CA THR A 50 -9.08 13.25 -2.02
C THR A 50 -9.94 12.00 -1.96
N GLU A 51 -9.45 10.88 -2.53
CA GLU A 51 -10.15 9.60 -2.45
C GLU A 51 -10.16 9.09 -0.99
N PRO A 52 -11.19 8.33 -0.61
CA PRO A 52 -11.26 7.75 0.72
C PRO A 52 -10.09 6.79 0.96
N THR A 53 -9.68 6.70 2.21
CA THR A 53 -8.67 5.72 2.62
C THR A 53 -9.29 4.33 2.60
N ILE A 54 -8.56 3.37 2.05
CA ILE A 54 -9.03 1.99 1.94
C ILE A 54 -8.37 1.13 3.01
N LEU A 55 -9.08 0.07 3.41
CA LEU A 55 -8.60 -0.91 4.39
C LEU A 55 -8.33 -2.22 3.68
N ARG A 56 -7.10 -2.72 3.73
CA ARG A 56 -6.71 -3.98 3.07
C ARG A 56 -5.82 -4.83 3.96
N LYS A 57 -5.89 -6.15 3.80
CA LYS A 57 -4.97 -7.07 4.49
C LYS A 57 -3.67 -7.16 3.70
N ALA A 58 -2.57 -7.55 4.36
CA ALA A 58 -1.29 -7.80 3.68
C ALA A 58 -1.42 -8.75 2.47
N GLY A 59 -2.33 -9.74 2.55
CA GLY A 59 -2.60 -10.68 1.46
C GLY A 59 -3.19 -10.05 0.20
N GLU A 60 -3.90 -8.93 0.36
CA GLU A 60 -4.56 -8.16 -0.70
C GLU A 60 -3.68 -7.01 -1.21
N LEU A 61 -2.46 -6.89 -0.69
CA LEU A 61 -1.49 -5.87 -1.10
C LEU A 61 -0.40 -6.51 -1.94
N ALA A 62 -0.01 -5.79 -2.99
CA ALA A 62 1.13 -6.12 -3.81
C ALA A 62 2.29 -5.20 -3.43
N LEU A 63 3.50 -5.74 -3.60
CA LEU A 63 4.72 -4.97 -3.39
C LEU A 63 5.05 -4.26 -4.68
N LEU A 64 5.64 -3.08 -4.56
CA LEU A 64 6.25 -2.43 -5.70
C LEU A 64 7.39 -3.32 -6.22
N PRO A 65 7.54 -3.48 -7.54
CA PRO A 65 8.72 -4.15 -8.06
C PRO A 65 9.96 -3.44 -7.51
N PRO A 66 11.02 -4.19 -7.13
CA PRO A 66 12.28 -3.56 -6.75
C PRO A 66 12.67 -2.66 -7.92
N GLY A 67 12.89 -1.38 -7.62
CA GLY A 67 13.15 -0.39 -8.66
C GLY A 67 14.27 -0.91 -9.54
N GLU A 68 14.05 -0.93 -10.85
CA GLU A 68 15.12 -1.17 -11.80
C GLU A 68 16.20 -0.12 -11.48
N ALA A 69 17.33 -0.61 -10.98
CA ALA A 69 18.43 0.17 -10.44
C ALA A 69 19.13 1.01 -11.52
#